data_AF-A0A1Q6FTE5-F1
#
_entry.id   AF-A0A1Q6FTE5-F1
#
_cell.length_a   1.000
_cell.length_b   1.000
_cell.length_c   1.000
_cell.angle_alpha   90.00
_cell.angle_beta   90.00
_cell.angle_gamma   90.00
#
_symmetry.space_group_name_H-M   'P 1'
#
loop_
_entity.id
_entity.type
_entity.pdbx_description
1 polymer ?
#
loop_
_entity_poly.entity_id
_entity_poly.type
_entity_poly.pdbx_seq_one_letter_code
_entity_poly.pdbx_strand_id
1 'polypeptide(L)'
;MLLSFSSVCCLAQFRSPDLDDLGRSEVELALKEHVGYLSSAMLEGRAAGSEGELMAAQYVSSVLESYGIDVLSGSDGEMFGLRGNGGDTLRSRNVIAYIPGYDEDLRDRFIVIGARLDNLGSAQFEHDGVPHERIFYGANGNASGLAMLLELARKLSINGILLKRSVIIAAFGSSGMSNAGAWYFLNRSFSGVDDIDAMINLDMLGIGSGGFYAYTCSNPDLNDLVNRLSGTLQPVLPQLVSMEPVSSDHRAFYEKEIPSIFFTTGMYPEYNSDRDTASILEYDEMERELDYIFNFAVELAAGPRPEFRRSDAPSGKLSDDGEAFAFGDCDVKPRFLGSSDPSAFLSRWVYVYLRYPEQAVRNGIQGRVLVNMVIDERGKVTDVKVVKGVDPLLDAEAVRVVSASPDWKPAMVRGEKVKCELSLYVDFKLERRK
;
A
#
# COMPACT_ATOMS: atom_id res chain seq x y z
N MET A 1 -40.44 -0.70 57.85
CA MET A 1 -39.18 -0.53 57.11
C MET A 1 -39.48 -0.85 55.65
N LEU A 2 -39.79 0.18 54.85
CA LEU A 2 -40.22 0.07 53.46
C LEU A 2 -38.98 -0.05 52.57
N LEU A 3 -38.88 -1.16 51.84
CA LEU A 3 -37.85 -1.39 50.81
C LEU A 3 -38.25 -0.63 49.54
N SER A 4 -37.45 0.38 49.20
CA SER A 4 -37.54 1.11 47.94
C SER A 4 -36.79 0.34 46.85
N PHE A 5 -37.50 -0.10 45.82
CA PHE A 5 -36.91 -0.56 44.57
C PHE A 5 -36.61 0.66 43.70
N SER A 6 -35.33 0.97 43.49
CA SER A 6 -34.91 1.93 42.49
C SER A 6 -34.84 1.23 41.13
N SER A 7 -35.84 1.46 40.28
CA SER A 7 -35.77 1.12 38.86
C SER A 7 -34.77 2.06 38.17
N VAL A 8 -33.64 1.52 37.72
CA VAL A 8 -32.75 2.22 36.81
C VAL A 8 -33.37 2.14 35.41
N CYS A 9 -33.93 3.24 34.93
CA CYS A 9 -34.31 3.37 33.53
C CYS A 9 -33.03 3.36 32.68
N CYS A 10 -32.81 2.28 31.94
CA CYS A 10 -31.81 2.24 30.89
C CYS A 10 -32.31 3.15 29.76
N LEU A 11 -31.78 4.37 29.68
CA LEU A 11 -31.97 5.23 28.52
C LEU A 11 -30.98 4.75 27.44
N ALA A 12 -31.47 3.94 26.52
CA ALA A 12 -30.81 3.73 25.24
C ALA A 12 -30.67 5.12 24.57
N GLN A 13 -29.43 5.63 24.48
CA GLN A 13 -29.14 6.79 23.66
C GLN A 13 -29.28 6.38 22.19
N PHE A 14 -30.49 6.48 21.64
CA PHE A 14 -30.66 6.54 20.19
C PHE A 14 -30.02 7.85 19.73
N ARG A 15 -28.79 7.76 19.21
CA ARG A 15 -28.18 8.83 18.41
C ARG A 15 -29.07 8.97 17.18
N SER A 16 -29.76 10.11 17.05
CA SER A 16 -30.49 10.40 15.83
C SER A 16 -29.50 10.40 14.66
N PRO A 17 -29.75 9.67 13.56
CA PRO A 17 -28.90 9.77 12.37
C PRO A 17 -28.86 11.23 11.91
N ASP A 18 -27.69 11.73 11.54
CA ASP A 18 -27.61 13.02 10.86
C ASP A 18 -28.39 12.91 9.54
N LEU A 19 -29.02 13.99 9.09
CA LEU A 19 -29.80 14.00 7.85
C LEU A 19 -28.96 13.56 6.63
N ASP A 20 -27.65 13.74 6.70
CA ASP A 20 -26.68 13.31 5.68
C ASP A 20 -26.42 11.80 5.66
N ASP A 21 -26.86 11.05 6.68
CA ASP A 21 -26.72 9.59 6.77
C ASP A 21 -27.97 8.86 6.22
N LEU A 22 -29.06 9.59 5.94
CA LEU A 22 -30.28 9.05 5.33
C LEU A 22 -30.05 8.71 3.85
N GLY A 23 -29.64 7.46 3.59
CA GLY A 23 -29.41 6.93 2.24
C GLY A 23 -28.09 6.17 2.07
N ARG A 24 -27.23 6.19 3.09
CA ARG A 24 -25.94 5.48 3.13
C ARG A 24 -26.13 4.02 3.52
N SER A 25 -25.27 3.13 3.02
CA SER A 25 -25.26 1.73 3.43
C SER A 25 -24.71 1.58 4.87
N GLU A 26 -24.99 0.45 5.53
CA GLU A 26 -24.39 0.14 6.83
C GLU A 26 -22.85 0.06 6.75
N VAL A 27 -22.32 -0.40 5.61
CA VAL A 27 -20.88 -0.50 5.36
C VAL A 27 -20.24 0.88 5.25
N GLU A 28 -20.86 1.80 4.52
CA GLU A 28 -20.37 3.18 4.38
C GLU A 28 -20.30 3.87 5.75
N LEU A 29 -21.33 3.68 6.58
CA LEU A 29 -21.36 4.22 7.95
C LEU A 29 -20.26 3.61 8.83
N ALA A 30 -20.03 2.30 8.75
CA ALA A 30 -18.97 1.63 9.49
C ALA A 30 -17.57 2.11 9.05
N LEU A 31 -17.32 2.22 7.74
CA LEU A 31 -16.07 2.77 7.20
C LEU A 31 -15.81 4.19 7.71
N LYS A 32 -16.84 5.06 7.69
CA LYS A 32 -16.78 6.43 8.22
C LYS A 32 -16.49 6.47 9.71
N GLU A 33 -17.08 5.57 10.50
CA GLU A 33 -16.79 5.44 11.93
C GLU A 33 -15.35 5.01 12.19
N HIS A 34 -14.88 3.97 11.51
CA HIS A 34 -13.51 3.45 11.63
C HIS A 34 -12.48 4.51 11.27
N VAL A 35 -12.60 5.14 10.10
CA VAL A 35 -11.71 6.23 9.69
C VAL A 35 -11.79 7.38 10.68
N GLY A 36 -12.99 7.79 11.07
CA GLY A 36 -13.22 8.91 11.97
C GLY A 36 -12.51 8.74 13.32
N TYR A 37 -12.55 7.53 13.90
CA TYR A 37 -11.79 7.21 15.12
C TYR A 37 -10.29 7.16 14.84
N LEU A 38 -9.88 6.35 13.86
CA LEU A 38 -8.47 6.05 13.59
C LEU A 38 -7.70 7.31 13.23
N SER A 39 -8.28 8.22 12.44
CA SER A 39 -7.68 9.50 12.04
C SER A 39 -8.06 10.67 12.95
N SER A 40 -8.58 10.44 14.16
CA SER A 40 -8.92 11.51 15.09
C SER A 40 -7.68 12.15 15.71
N ALA A 41 -7.79 13.41 16.13
CA ALA A 41 -6.73 14.12 16.85
C ALA A 41 -6.30 13.40 18.15
N MET A 42 -7.22 12.64 18.76
CA MET A 42 -6.97 11.87 19.98
C MET A 42 -5.89 10.81 19.79
N LEU A 43 -5.71 10.29 18.57
CA LEU A 43 -4.70 9.29 18.26
C LEU A 43 -3.36 9.92 17.85
N GLU A 44 -3.23 11.25 17.90
CA GLU A 44 -1.95 11.96 17.72
C GLU A 44 -1.17 11.54 16.47
N GLY A 45 -1.88 11.19 15.39
CA GLY A 45 -1.29 10.73 14.12
C GLY A 45 -0.62 9.35 14.16
N ARG A 46 -0.85 8.54 15.21
CA ARG A 46 -0.47 7.11 15.31
C ARG A 46 1.00 6.81 15.03
N ALA A 47 1.93 7.68 15.43
CA ALA A 47 3.37 7.39 15.32
C ALA A 47 3.73 6.03 15.92
N ALA A 48 4.61 5.28 15.25
CA ALA A 48 5.11 4.02 15.79
C ALA A 48 5.64 4.21 17.22
N GLY A 49 5.18 3.38 18.15
CA GLY A 49 5.50 3.43 19.58
C GLY A 49 4.88 4.57 20.38
N SER A 50 3.96 5.34 19.81
CA SER A 50 3.18 6.33 20.56
C SER A 50 1.97 5.71 21.26
N GLU A 51 1.36 6.48 22.18
CA GLU A 51 0.06 6.14 22.77
C GLU A 51 -1.03 6.06 21.68
N GLY A 52 -0.92 6.88 20.62
CA GLY A 52 -1.81 6.83 19.47
C GLY A 52 -1.78 5.49 18.72
N GLU A 53 -0.61 4.88 18.56
CA GLU A 53 -0.49 3.53 17.97
C GLU A 53 -1.07 2.45 18.91
N LEU A 54 -0.87 2.57 20.24
CA LEU A 54 -1.50 1.69 21.22
C LEU A 54 -3.04 1.76 21.13
N MET A 55 -3.59 2.97 21.13
CA MET A 55 -5.03 3.18 21.04
C MET A 55 -5.60 2.64 19.72
N ALA A 56 -4.86 2.80 18.61
CA ALA A 56 -5.24 2.19 17.34
C ALA A 56 -5.25 0.66 17.41
N ALA A 57 -4.24 0.04 18.02
CA ALA A 57 -4.19 -1.42 18.17
C ALA A 57 -5.33 -1.95 19.05
N GLN A 58 -5.63 -1.27 20.15
CA GLN A 58 -6.76 -1.60 21.03
C GLN A 58 -8.09 -1.47 20.31
N TYR A 59 -8.26 -0.41 19.53
CA TYR A 59 -9.44 -0.23 18.70
C TYR A 59 -9.61 -1.37 17.70
N VAL A 60 -8.58 -1.66 16.89
CA VAL A 60 -8.61 -2.75 15.90
C VAL A 60 -8.92 -4.09 16.56
N SER A 61 -8.25 -4.41 17.68
CA SER A 61 -8.49 -5.65 18.43
C SER A 61 -9.94 -5.73 18.92
N SER A 62 -10.45 -4.67 19.54
CA SER A 62 -11.82 -4.64 20.07
C SER A 62 -12.89 -4.76 18.98
N VAL A 63 -12.68 -4.17 17.81
CA VAL A 63 -13.60 -4.27 16.67
C VAL A 63 -13.61 -5.70 16.12
N LEU A 64 -12.44 -6.31 15.91
CA LEU A 64 -12.34 -7.70 15.45
C LEU A 64 -12.98 -8.68 16.44
N GLU A 65 -12.75 -8.53 17.74
CA GLU A 65 -13.41 -9.33 18.78
C GLU A 65 -14.93 -9.13 18.76
N SER A 66 -15.41 -7.91 18.54
CA SER A 66 -16.85 -7.63 18.42
C SER A 66 -17.50 -8.31 17.20
N TYR A 67 -16.71 -8.60 16.17
CA TYR A 67 -17.11 -9.37 14.99
C TYR A 67 -16.98 -10.89 15.20
N GLY A 68 -16.62 -11.34 16.40
CA GLY A 68 -16.42 -12.74 16.74
C GLY A 68 -15.16 -13.35 16.12
N ILE A 69 -14.16 -12.53 15.78
CA ILE A 69 -12.89 -12.96 15.18
C ILE A 69 -11.87 -13.16 16.30
N ASP A 70 -11.13 -14.28 16.25
CA ASP A 70 -10.14 -14.62 17.27
C ASP A 70 -8.89 -13.73 17.14
N VAL A 71 -8.68 -12.82 18.08
CA VAL A 71 -7.47 -11.97 18.13
C VAL A 71 -6.35 -12.72 18.86
N LEU A 72 -5.30 -13.09 18.12
CA LEU A 72 -4.17 -13.88 18.62
C LEU A 72 -3.13 -13.04 19.37
N SER A 73 -3.04 -11.76 19.05
CA SER A 73 -2.05 -10.84 19.62
C SER A 73 -2.42 -10.26 20.99
N GLY A 74 -3.65 -10.51 21.46
CA GLY A 74 -4.25 -9.82 22.61
C GLY A 74 -4.64 -8.37 22.31
N SER A 75 -5.29 -7.71 23.28
CA SER A 75 -5.91 -6.39 23.13
C SER A 75 -4.94 -5.28 22.77
N ASP A 76 -3.71 -5.32 23.30
CA ASP A 76 -2.71 -4.26 23.11
C ASP A 76 -1.85 -4.49 21.87
N GLY A 77 -2.08 -5.59 21.15
CA GLY A 77 -1.24 -6.08 20.07
C GLY A 77 0.03 -6.77 20.55
N GLU A 78 0.69 -7.44 19.61
CA GLU A 78 1.95 -8.11 19.80
C GLU A 78 3.09 -7.10 19.67
N MET A 79 3.78 -6.85 20.78
CA MET A 79 4.87 -5.88 20.85
C MET A 79 6.17 -6.40 20.23
N PHE A 80 6.87 -5.55 19.50
CA PHE A 80 8.23 -5.80 19.03
C PHE A 80 9.12 -4.56 19.14
N GLY A 81 10.44 -4.78 19.19
CA GLY A 81 11.44 -3.73 19.39
C GLY A 81 12.29 -3.48 18.14
N LEU A 82 12.49 -2.20 17.82
CA LEU A 82 13.40 -1.73 16.78
C LEU A 82 14.52 -0.91 17.40
N ARG A 83 15.76 -1.22 17.05
CA ARG A 83 16.92 -0.47 17.55
C ARG A 83 16.97 0.90 16.86
N GLY A 84 16.75 1.96 17.62
CA GLY A 84 16.85 3.34 17.17
C GLY A 84 18.29 3.83 17.08
N ASN A 85 18.46 5.00 16.45
CA ASN A 85 19.73 5.71 16.39
C ASN A 85 20.08 6.24 17.79
N GLY A 86 21.16 5.73 18.40
CA GLY A 86 21.61 6.13 19.74
C GLY A 86 21.55 5.02 20.81
N GLY A 87 20.99 3.86 20.48
CA GLY A 87 20.92 2.71 21.39
C GLY A 87 19.57 2.51 22.08
N ASP A 88 18.67 3.50 21.99
CA ASP A 88 17.29 3.36 22.44
C ASP A 88 16.51 2.38 21.56
N THR A 89 15.53 1.69 22.15
CA THR A 89 14.67 0.74 21.44
C THR A 89 13.28 1.35 21.29
N LEU A 90 12.89 1.64 20.04
CA LEU A 90 11.51 1.96 19.70
C LEU A 90 10.67 0.69 19.84
N ARG A 91 9.50 0.76 20.48
CA ARG A 91 8.61 -0.39 20.64
C ARG A 91 7.33 -0.13 19.88
N SER A 92 7.07 -0.92 18.85
CA SER A 92 5.84 -0.88 18.06
C SER A 92 5.07 -2.19 18.27
N ARG A 93 3.95 -2.37 17.57
CA ARG A 93 3.01 -3.47 17.79
C ARG A 93 2.30 -3.89 16.50
N ASN A 94 1.99 -5.17 16.39
CA ASN A 94 1.07 -5.69 15.38
C ASN A 94 -0.25 -6.13 16.03
N VAL A 95 -1.37 -6.05 15.32
CA VAL A 95 -2.59 -6.77 15.71
C VAL A 95 -2.78 -7.93 14.75
N ILE A 96 -2.86 -9.16 15.28
CA ILE A 96 -2.98 -10.38 14.49
C ILE A 96 -4.26 -11.10 14.92
N ALA A 97 -5.11 -11.44 13.97
CA ALA A 97 -6.35 -12.18 14.20
C ALA A 97 -6.55 -13.28 13.17
N TYR A 98 -7.46 -14.21 13.46
CA TYR A 98 -7.62 -15.46 12.73
C TYR A 98 -9.08 -15.73 12.39
N ILE A 99 -9.34 -16.10 11.13
CA ILE A 99 -10.62 -16.58 10.63
C ILE A 99 -10.41 -18.00 10.11
N PRO A 100 -11.08 -19.03 10.66
CA PRO A 100 -10.86 -20.41 10.27
C PRO A 100 -11.44 -20.72 8.88
N GLY A 101 -10.67 -21.45 8.07
CA GLY A 101 -11.15 -22.11 6.87
C GLY A 101 -11.92 -23.39 7.19
N TYR A 102 -12.85 -23.77 6.31
CA TYR A 102 -13.72 -24.94 6.55
C TYR A 102 -13.16 -26.26 6.00
N ASP A 103 -12.23 -26.21 5.03
CA ASP A 103 -11.77 -27.38 4.28
C ASP A 103 -10.68 -28.13 5.06
N GLU A 104 -10.84 -29.43 5.30
CA GLU A 104 -9.94 -30.21 6.16
C GLU A 104 -8.50 -30.27 5.63
N ASP A 105 -8.30 -30.20 4.31
CA ASP A 105 -6.97 -30.28 3.69
C ASP A 105 -6.31 -28.90 3.54
N LEU A 106 -7.12 -27.83 3.48
CA LEU A 106 -6.64 -26.48 3.19
C LEU A 106 -6.71 -25.50 4.37
N ARG A 107 -7.43 -25.82 5.44
CA ARG A 107 -7.59 -24.94 6.62
C ARG A 107 -6.27 -24.60 7.32
N ASP A 108 -5.24 -25.41 7.18
CA ASP A 108 -3.91 -25.15 7.75
C ASP A 108 -2.98 -24.42 6.76
N ARG A 109 -3.54 -23.92 5.65
CA ARG A 109 -2.91 -22.98 4.72
C ARG A 109 -3.52 -21.61 4.90
N PHE A 110 -2.72 -20.56 4.75
CA PHE A 110 -3.11 -19.21 5.14
C PHE A 110 -3.13 -18.23 3.97
N ILE A 111 -4.19 -17.44 3.87
CA ILE A 111 -4.16 -16.16 3.17
C ILE A 111 -3.97 -15.07 4.23
N VAL A 112 -2.94 -14.25 4.10
CA VAL A 112 -2.77 -13.07 4.96
C VAL A 112 -3.45 -11.89 4.28
N ILE A 113 -4.22 -11.12 5.04
CA ILE A 113 -4.76 -9.83 4.62
C ILE A 113 -4.27 -8.82 5.64
N GLY A 114 -3.64 -7.74 5.17
CA GLY A 114 -3.11 -6.76 6.10
C GLY A 114 -3.04 -5.33 5.60
N ALA A 115 -2.90 -4.45 6.58
CA ALA A 115 -2.85 -3.01 6.41
C ALA A 115 -1.90 -2.39 7.44
N ARG A 116 -1.31 -1.26 7.08
CA ARG A 116 -0.46 -0.48 7.99
C ARG A 116 -1.28 0.13 9.15
N LEU A 117 -0.84 -0.08 10.39
CA LEU A 117 -1.41 0.42 11.64
C LEU A 117 -0.97 1.85 11.97
N ASP A 118 0.34 2.09 11.87
CA ASP A 118 0.98 3.35 12.28
C ASP A 118 0.87 4.44 11.21
N ASN A 119 1.12 5.69 11.61
CA ASN A 119 1.28 6.82 10.70
C ASN A 119 2.37 7.78 11.20
N LEU A 120 2.51 8.98 10.63
CA LEU A 120 3.63 9.89 10.87
C LEU A 120 3.68 10.51 12.27
N GLY A 121 2.59 10.47 13.04
CA GLY A 121 2.47 11.11 14.35
C GLY A 121 2.16 12.61 14.30
N SER A 122 2.79 13.35 15.20
CA SER A 122 2.75 14.81 15.22
C SER A 122 4.16 15.40 15.11
N ALA A 123 4.25 16.64 14.62
CA ALA A 123 5.47 17.42 14.58
C ALA A 123 5.26 18.74 15.32
N GLN A 124 6.21 19.06 16.20
CA GLN A 124 6.30 20.36 16.85
C GLN A 124 7.13 21.30 15.96
N PHE A 125 6.64 22.50 15.74
CA PHE A 125 7.36 23.54 14.99
C PHE A 125 7.12 24.90 15.63
N GLU A 126 8.04 25.84 15.41
CA GLU A 126 7.96 27.19 15.98
C GLU A 126 7.69 28.20 14.87
N HIS A 127 6.75 29.12 15.12
CA HIS A 127 6.48 30.26 14.24
C HIS A 127 6.43 31.52 15.09
N ASP A 128 7.28 32.51 14.79
CA ASP A 128 7.40 33.77 15.53
C ASP A 128 7.59 33.61 17.06
N GLY A 129 8.35 32.60 17.50
CA GLY A 129 8.56 32.34 18.93
C GLY A 129 7.43 31.54 19.60
N VAL A 130 6.38 31.18 18.86
CA VAL A 130 5.23 30.43 19.38
C VAL A 130 5.34 28.97 18.94
N PRO A 131 5.32 28.01 19.88
CA PRO A 131 5.29 26.59 19.54
C PRO A 131 3.91 26.21 19.01
N HIS A 132 3.91 25.47 17.92
CA HIS A 132 2.74 24.91 17.27
C HIS A 132 2.92 23.41 17.09
N GLU A 133 1.83 22.66 17.26
CA GLU A 133 1.76 21.26 16.92
C GLU A 133 1.03 21.07 15.59
N ARG A 134 1.59 20.21 14.73
CA ARG A 134 0.93 19.71 13.54
C ARG A 134 0.72 18.21 13.68
N ILE A 135 -0.53 17.77 13.62
CA ILE A 135 -0.89 16.35 13.61
C ILE A 135 -1.02 15.87 12.16
N PHE A 136 -0.42 14.73 11.84
CA PHE A 136 -0.61 14.05 10.57
C PHE A 136 -1.66 12.95 10.75
N TYR A 137 -2.92 13.28 10.49
CA TYR A 137 -4.06 12.40 10.80
C TYR A 137 -4.03 11.07 10.05
N GLY A 138 -3.48 11.04 8.83
CA GLY A 138 -3.32 9.82 8.04
C GLY A 138 -4.65 9.14 7.75
N ALA A 139 -5.65 9.91 7.32
CA ALA A 139 -6.98 9.38 7.03
C ALA A 139 -6.94 8.41 5.85
N ASN A 140 -6.41 8.82 4.71
CA ASN A 140 -6.17 7.88 3.61
C ASN A 140 -4.85 7.12 3.79
N GLY A 141 -3.82 7.71 4.42
CA GLY A 141 -2.54 7.04 4.65
C GLY A 141 -2.30 6.71 6.13
N ASN A 142 -2.87 5.68 6.76
CA ASN A 142 -3.63 4.57 6.19
C ASN A 142 -4.85 4.18 7.05
N ALA A 143 -5.58 5.15 7.63
CA ALA A 143 -6.81 4.80 8.35
C ALA A 143 -7.86 4.17 7.42
N SER A 144 -7.88 4.55 6.14
CA SER A 144 -8.75 3.95 5.11
C SER A 144 -8.43 2.48 4.89
N GLY A 145 -7.16 2.09 4.71
CA GLY A 145 -6.78 0.67 4.59
C GLY A 145 -7.08 -0.16 5.84
N LEU A 146 -6.94 0.42 7.04
CA LEU A 146 -7.37 -0.25 8.29
C LEU A 146 -8.89 -0.41 8.37
N ALA A 147 -9.67 0.61 7.97
CA ALA A 147 -11.12 0.51 7.93
C ALA A 147 -11.58 -0.58 6.93
N MET A 148 -10.92 -0.64 5.76
CA MET A 148 -11.15 -1.69 4.77
C MET A 148 -10.80 -3.08 5.31
N LEU A 149 -9.69 -3.19 6.06
CA LEU A 149 -9.29 -4.45 6.72
C LEU A 149 -10.35 -4.94 7.71
N LEU A 150 -10.88 -4.04 8.55
CA LEU A 150 -11.90 -4.36 9.57
C LEU A 150 -13.21 -4.83 8.92
N GLU A 151 -13.72 -4.09 7.94
CA GLU A 151 -14.97 -4.46 7.26
C GLU A 151 -14.81 -5.70 6.36
N LEU A 152 -13.64 -5.88 5.73
CA LEU A 152 -13.33 -7.10 4.99
C LEU A 152 -13.30 -8.31 5.93
N ALA A 153 -12.64 -8.18 7.08
CA ALA A 153 -12.60 -9.22 8.10
C ALA A 153 -14.01 -9.59 8.60
N ARG A 154 -14.87 -8.60 8.84
CA ARG A 154 -16.29 -8.81 9.18
C ARG A 154 -17.02 -9.62 8.11
N LYS A 155 -16.91 -9.20 6.84
CA LYS A 155 -17.56 -9.87 5.70
C LYS A 155 -17.05 -11.31 5.53
N LEU A 156 -15.75 -11.53 5.67
CA LEU A 156 -15.14 -12.87 5.57
C LEU A 156 -15.57 -13.77 6.72
N SER A 157 -15.60 -13.28 7.96
CA SER A 157 -16.06 -14.02 9.14
C SER A 157 -17.51 -14.49 8.99
N ILE A 158 -18.41 -13.59 8.56
CA ILE A 158 -19.82 -13.92 8.31
C ILE A 158 -19.96 -14.98 7.19
N ASN A 159 -19.07 -14.95 6.20
CA ASN A 159 -19.09 -15.83 5.03
C ASN A 159 -18.02 -16.94 5.11
N GLY A 160 -17.61 -17.36 6.31
CA GLY A 160 -16.51 -18.31 6.51
C GLY A 160 -16.68 -19.64 5.77
N ILE A 161 -17.92 -20.05 5.45
CA ILE A 161 -18.20 -21.24 4.64
C ILE A 161 -17.69 -21.16 3.19
N LEU A 162 -17.33 -19.96 2.71
CA LEU A 162 -16.73 -19.76 1.40
C LEU A 162 -15.19 -19.89 1.43
N LEU A 163 -14.59 -19.97 2.62
CA LEU A 163 -13.14 -19.94 2.81
C LEU A 163 -12.61 -21.35 3.02
N LYS A 164 -12.00 -21.94 1.98
CA LYS A 164 -11.32 -23.24 2.16
C LYS A 164 -10.09 -23.11 3.04
N ARG A 165 -9.28 -22.10 2.77
CA ARG A 165 -8.10 -21.73 3.57
C ARG A 165 -8.47 -20.83 4.73
N SER A 166 -7.67 -20.88 5.79
CA SER A 166 -7.81 -19.92 6.87
C SER A 166 -7.25 -18.56 6.47
N VAL A 167 -7.77 -17.51 7.09
CA VAL A 167 -7.36 -16.12 6.82
C VAL A 167 -6.73 -15.54 8.08
N ILE A 168 -5.55 -14.96 7.92
CA ILE A 168 -4.90 -14.15 8.95
C ILE A 168 -5.17 -12.68 8.65
N ILE A 169 -5.74 -11.97 9.61
CA ILE A 169 -5.92 -10.52 9.56
C ILE A 169 -4.77 -9.87 10.31
N ALA A 170 -4.04 -8.96 9.68
CA ALA A 170 -2.85 -8.35 10.26
C ALA A 170 -2.81 -6.82 10.09
N ALA A 171 -2.84 -6.08 11.20
CA ALA A 171 -2.52 -4.66 11.22
C ALA A 171 -1.04 -4.48 11.63
N PHE A 172 -0.20 -4.01 10.73
CA PHE A 172 1.26 -3.95 10.93
C PHE A 172 1.70 -2.60 11.48
N GLY A 173 2.43 -2.62 12.61
CA GLY A 173 3.06 -1.42 13.14
C GLY A 173 4.41 -1.13 12.49
N SER A 174 4.86 0.12 12.60
CA SER A 174 6.15 0.59 12.10
C SER A 174 6.42 0.26 10.62
N SER A 175 5.38 0.28 9.77
CA SER A 175 5.52 -0.05 8.34
C SER A 175 6.38 0.99 7.61
N GLY A 176 6.35 2.25 8.06
CA GLY A 176 7.21 3.32 7.54
C GLY A 176 8.71 3.12 7.80
N MET A 177 9.10 2.17 8.67
CA MET A 177 10.48 1.87 9.01
C MET A 177 10.94 0.56 8.35
N SER A 178 10.85 0.49 7.02
CA SER A 178 11.18 -0.71 6.22
C SER A 178 10.27 -1.91 6.49
N ASN A 179 8.95 -1.69 6.62
CA ASN A 179 7.95 -2.73 6.83
C ASN A 179 8.22 -3.59 8.07
N ALA A 180 8.66 -2.95 9.15
CA ALA A 180 9.23 -3.64 10.31
C ALA A 180 8.23 -4.57 11.01
N GLY A 181 6.95 -4.18 11.10
CA GLY A 181 5.88 -5.01 11.64
C GLY A 181 5.65 -6.27 10.82
N ALA A 182 5.52 -6.13 9.49
CA ALA A 182 5.38 -7.27 8.59
C ALA A 182 6.62 -8.18 8.61
N TRP A 183 7.82 -7.60 8.64
CA TRP A 183 9.05 -8.35 8.79
C TRP A 183 9.08 -9.14 10.11
N TYR A 184 8.70 -8.52 11.22
CA TYR A 184 8.67 -9.18 12.52
C TYR A 184 7.64 -10.32 12.54
N PHE A 185 6.45 -10.10 11.98
CA PHE A 185 5.43 -11.14 11.79
C PHE A 185 6.02 -12.37 11.07
N LEU A 186 6.64 -12.15 9.91
CA LEU A 186 7.19 -13.21 9.05
C LEU A 186 8.46 -13.90 9.56
N ASN A 187 9.20 -13.27 10.48
CA ASN A 187 10.52 -13.79 10.89
C ASN A 187 10.59 -14.23 12.34
N ARG A 188 9.63 -13.82 13.18
CA ARG A 188 9.72 -13.96 14.64
C ARG A 188 8.44 -14.42 15.31
N SER A 189 7.30 -13.90 14.87
CA SER A 189 6.01 -14.10 15.55
C SER A 189 5.24 -15.31 15.02
N PHE A 190 4.98 -15.34 13.72
CA PHE A 190 4.12 -16.36 13.14
C PHE A 190 4.92 -17.61 12.80
N SER A 191 4.55 -18.76 13.37
CA SER A 191 5.27 -20.01 13.12
C SER A 191 4.88 -20.68 11.79
N GLY A 192 3.71 -20.37 11.24
CA GLY A 192 3.16 -20.96 10.02
C GLY A 192 3.53 -20.23 8.73
N VAL A 193 4.69 -19.55 8.70
CA VAL A 193 5.08 -18.69 7.55
C VAL A 193 5.22 -19.49 6.26
N ASP A 194 5.73 -20.72 6.33
CA ASP A 194 5.87 -21.63 5.18
C ASP A 194 4.50 -22.10 4.63
N ASP A 195 3.43 -21.91 5.42
CA ASP A 195 2.05 -22.26 5.07
C ASP A 195 1.24 -21.08 4.54
N ILE A 196 1.86 -19.91 4.39
CA ILE A 196 1.23 -18.76 3.75
C ILE A 196 1.23 -18.97 2.23
N ASP A 197 0.03 -18.97 1.64
CA ASP A 197 -0.18 -19.13 0.20
C ASP A 197 -0.15 -17.79 -0.54
N ALA A 198 -0.64 -16.72 0.08
CA ALA A 198 -0.58 -15.38 -0.49
C ALA A 198 -0.84 -14.29 0.56
N MET A 199 -0.49 -13.06 0.19
CA MET A 199 -0.77 -11.83 0.94
C MET A 199 -1.63 -10.86 0.12
N ILE A 200 -2.68 -10.32 0.73
CA ILE A 200 -3.47 -9.18 0.23
C ILE A 200 -3.13 -7.96 1.09
N ASN A 201 -2.50 -6.96 0.48
CA ASN A 201 -2.10 -5.72 1.16
C ASN A 201 -3.06 -4.57 0.84
N LEU A 202 -3.48 -3.85 1.87
CA LEU A 202 -4.44 -2.74 1.79
C LEU A 202 -3.76 -1.45 2.29
N ASP A 203 -3.54 -0.49 1.39
CA ASP A 203 -2.96 0.81 1.73
C ASP A 203 -3.51 1.91 0.83
N MET A 204 -3.95 3.02 1.44
CA MET A 204 -4.49 4.18 0.74
C MET A 204 -5.68 3.81 -0.15
N LEU A 205 -6.76 3.30 0.44
CA LEU A 205 -8.00 2.90 -0.23
C LEU A 205 -9.15 3.83 0.16
N GLY A 206 -9.12 5.07 -0.33
CA GLY A 206 -10.07 6.09 0.13
C GLY A 206 -10.38 7.21 -0.85
N ILE A 207 -9.74 7.24 -2.03
CA ILE A 207 -9.97 8.26 -3.06
C ILE A 207 -10.08 7.55 -4.42
N GLY A 208 -11.19 6.81 -4.60
CA GLY A 208 -11.42 5.97 -5.79
C GLY A 208 -11.50 6.77 -7.09
N SER A 209 -11.87 8.05 -7.03
CA SER A 209 -11.82 8.97 -8.18
C SER A 209 -10.40 9.21 -8.71
N GLY A 210 -9.38 8.96 -7.88
CA GLY A 210 -7.96 8.98 -8.26
C GLY A 210 -7.49 7.73 -9.00
N GLY A 211 -8.32 6.68 -9.03
CA GLY A 211 -8.04 5.38 -9.61
C GLY A 211 -8.14 4.26 -8.56
N PHE A 212 -8.24 3.01 -9.02
CA PHE A 212 -8.17 1.81 -8.20
C PHE A 212 -7.17 0.86 -8.84
N TYR A 213 -6.13 0.45 -8.12
CA TYR A 213 -4.98 -0.27 -8.68
C TYR A 213 -4.76 -1.61 -7.99
N ALA A 214 -4.34 -2.60 -8.77
CA ALA A 214 -3.85 -3.89 -8.29
C ALA A 214 -2.39 -4.08 -8.74
N TYR A 215 -1.46 -4.16 -7.78
CA TYR A 215 -0.07 -4.49 -8.02
C TYR A 215 0.24 -5.90 -7.52
N THR A 216 0.49 -6.84 -8.43
CA THR A 216 0.65 -8.28 -8.12
C THR A 216 2.11 -8.72 -8.00
N CYS A 217 3.06 -7.78 -7.94
CA CYS A 217 4.49 -8.07 -8.03
C CYS A 217 4.85 -8.92 -9.25
N SER A 218 4.16 -8.69 -10.38
CA SER A 218 4.29 -9.46 -11.62
C SER A 218 3.91 -10.95 -11.51
N ASN A 219 3.07 -11.33 -10.54
CA ASN A 219 2.62 -12.70 -10.40
C ASN A 219 1.51 -13.04 -11.42
N PRO A 220 1.72 -14.00 -12.34
CA PRO A 220 0.76 -14.33 -13.39
C PRO A 220 -0.52 -14.97 -12.86
N ASP A 221 -0.43 -15.83 -11.84
CA ASP A 221 -1.61 -16.51 -11.28
C ASP A 221 -2.55 -15.50 -10.60
N LEU A 222 -1.98 -14.49 -9.91
CA LEU A 222 -2.75 -13.38 -9.35
C LEU A 222 -3.30 -12.44 -10.44
N ASN A 223 -2.54 -12.18 -11.52
CA ASN A 223 -3.04 -11.44 -12.68
C ASN A 223 -4.25 -12.14 -13.32
N ASP A 224 -4.16 -13.46 -13.49
CA ASP A 224 -5.23 -14.27 -14.06
C ASP A 224 -6.46 -14.25 -13.15
N LEU A 225 -6.29 -14.28 -11.83
CA LEU A 225 -7.40 -14.11 -10.90
C LEU A 225 -8.08 -12.72 -11.05
N VAL A 226 -7.30 -11.63 -11.12
CA VAL A 226 -7.83 -10.28 -11.39
C VAL A 226 -8.59 -10.23 -12.73
N ASN A 227 -8.03 -10.84 -13.78
CA ASN A 227 -8.63 -10.88 -15.12
C ASN A 227 -9.93 -11.72 -15.15
N ARG A 228 -9.96 -12.88 -14.46
CA ARG A 228 -11.17 -13.70 -14.34
C ARG A 228 -12.29 -12.94 -13.67
N LEU A 229 -12.01 -12.28 -12.54
CA LEU A 229 -13.00 -11.47 -11.84
C LEU A 229 -13.47 -10.28 -12.69
N SER A 230 -12.58 -9.65 -13.43
CA SER A 230 -12.92 -8.59 -14.38
C SER A 230 -13.87 -9.05 -15.50
N GLY A 231 -13.92 -10.36 -15.80
CA GLY A 231 -14.88 -10.95 -16.73
C GLY A 231 -16.28 -11.21 -16.15
N THR A 232 -16.48 -10.94 -14.86
CA THR A 232 -17.76 -11.09 -14.15
C THR A 232 -18.36 -9.73 -13.79
N LEU A 233 -19.59 -9.71 -13.27
CA LEU A 233 -20.19 -8.47 -12.78
C LEU A 233 -19.51 -8.05 -11.47
N GLN A 234 -18.78 -6.94 -11.50
CA GLN A 234 -18.09 -6.34 -10.35
C GLN A 234 -18.52 -4.88 -10.19
N PRO A 235 -18.56 -4.35 -8.96
CA PRO A 235 -18.95 -2.96 -8.69
C PRO A 235 -17.89 -1.96 -9.17
N VAL A 236 -16.62 -2.36 -9.15
CA VAL A 236 -15.46 -1.62 -9.64
C VAL A 236 -14.42 -2.60 -10.16
N LEU A 237 -13.52 -2.17 -11.04
CA LEU A 237 -12.43 -2.97 -11.58
C LEU A 237 -11.09 -2.28 -11.29
N PRO A 238 -10.13 -2.96 -10.65
CA PRO A 238 -8.80 -2.40 -10.47
C PRO A 238 -8.06 -2.41 -11.81
N GLN A 239 -7.27 -1.36 -12.04
CA GLN A 239 -6.25 -1.37 -13.06
C GLN A 239 -5.06 -2.20 -12.59
N LEU A 240 -4.75 -3.26 -13.32
CA LEU A 240 -3.52 -4.02 -13.11
C LEU A 240 -2.30 -3.18 -13.50
N VAL A 241 -1.36 -2.99 -12.58
CA VAL A 241 -0.15 -2.20 -12.80
C VAL A 241 1.10 -3.06 -12.62
N SER A 242 2.14 -2.78 -13.41
CA SER A 242 3.44 -3.47 -13.34
C SER A 242 4.47 -2.76 -12.47
N MET A 243 4.20 -1.51 -12.09
CA MET A 243 5.04 -0.71 -11.22
C MET A 243 4.32 -0.48 -9.90
N GLU A 244 5.04 -0.69 -8.80
CA GLU A 244 4.56 -0.44 -7.45
C GLU A 244 4.12 1.04 -7.32
N PRO A 245 2.83 1.32 -7.01
CA PRO A 245 2.34 2.70 -6.90
C PRO A 245 2.94 3.46 -5.70
N VAL A 246 3.12 2.76 -4.59
CA VAL A 246 3.66 3.26 -3.32
C VAL A 246 4.23 2.08 -2.53
N SER A 247 5.28 2.31 -1.75
CA SER A 247 5.87 1.28 -0.90
C SER A 247 4.93 0.92 0.25
N SER A 248 4.76 -0.38 0.51
CA SER A 248 3.92 -0.87 1.61
C SER A 248 4.37 -2.27 2.08
N ASP A 249 3.65 -2.87 3.03
CA ASP A 249 4.05 -4.07 3.76
C ASP A 249 4.18 -5.34 2.90
N HIS A 250 3.51 -5.39 1.75
CA HIS A 250 3.63 -6.50 0.79
C HIS A 250 5.08 -6.81 0.39
N ARG A 251 5.99 -5.83 0.44
CA ARG A 251 7.41 -6.04 0.12
C ARG A 251 8.07 -7.05 1.04
N ALA A 252 7.71 -7.09 2.33
CA ALA A 252 8.26 -8.07 3.28
C ALA A 252 7.84 -9.50 2.92
N PHE A 253 6.63 -9.67 2.39
CA PHE A 253 6.12 -10.96 1.90
C PHE A 253 6.79 -11.36 0.59
N TYR A 254 6.97 -10.41 -0.34
CA TYR A 254 7.71 -10.64 -1.57
C TYR A 254 9.17 -11.08 -1.29
N GLU A 255 9.84 -10.46 -0.32
CA GLU A 255 11.18 -10.88 0.14
C GLU A 255 11.23 -12.29 0.72
N LYS A 256 10.09 -12.80 1.21
CA LYS A 256 9.90 -14.17 1.69
C LYS A 256 9.41 -15.13 0.62
N GLU A 257 9.39 -14.70 -0.64
CA GLU A 257 8.92 -15.51 -1.77
C GLU A 257 7.44 -15.95 -1.59
N ILE A 258 6.65 -15.10 -0.94
CA ILE A 258 5.20 -15.27 -0.79
C ILE A 258 4.51 -14.40 -1.86
N PRO A 259 3.63 -14.96 -2.70
CA PRO A 259 2.85 -14.19 -3.66
C PRO A 259 2.05 -13.09 -2.96
N SER A 260 2.12 -11.86 -3.47
CA SER A 260 1.42 -10.73 -2.86
C SER A 260 0.73 -9.85 -3.89
N ILE A 261 -0.49 -9.44 -3.57
CA ILE A 261 -1.21 -8.40 -4.29
C ILE A 261 -1.41 -7.19 -3.38
N PHE A 262 -1.22 -6.01 -3.94
CA PHE A 262 -1.40 -4.74 -3.26
C PHE A 262 -2.52 -3.94 -3.93
N PHE A 263 -3.57 -3.65 -3.17
CA PHE A 263 -4.68 -2.79 -3.58
C PHE A 263 -4.52 -1.38 -2.99
N THR A 264 -4.68 -0.37 -3.84
CA THR A 264 -4.56 1.05 -3.48
C THR A 264 -5.29 1.95 -4.47
N THR A 265 -5.72 3.13 -4.03
CA THR A 265 -6.17 4.21 -4.91
C THR A 265 -5.02 5.13 -5.36
N GLY A 266 -3.78 4.79 -4.99
CA GLY A 266 -2.57 5.46 -5.44
C GLY A 266 -2.25 6.76 -4.68
N MET A 267 -1.34 7.55 -5.24
CA MET A 267 -0.86 8.80 -4.63
C MET A 267 -1.87 9.93 -4.81
N TYR A 268 -2.06 10.72 -3.75
CA TYR A 268 -2.98 11.87 -3.71
C TYR A 268 -2.30 13.14 -3.16
N PRO A 269 -2.82 14.35 -3.42
CA PRO A 269 -2.17 15.61 -3.07
C PRO A 269 -1.92 15.82 -1.57
N GLU A 270 -2.84 15.33 -0.73
CA GLU A 270 -2.80 15.49 0.73
C GLU A 270 -1.91 14.46 1.43
N TYR A 271 -1.32 13.51 0.71
CA TYR A 271 -0.50 12.46 1.29
C TYR A 271 0.64 13.02 2.15
N ASN A 272 0.83 12.44 3.34
CA ASN A 272 1.82 12.86 4.33
C ASN A 272 1.68 14.33 4.76
N SER A 273 0.46 14.86 4.77
CA SER A 273 0.17 16.22 5.25
C SER A 273 -0.88 16.22 6.37
N ASP A 274 -1.01 17.36 7.04
CA ASP A 274 -2.08 17.62 8.02
C ASP A 274 -3.46 17.77 7.39
N ARG A 275 -3.54 17.77 6.06
CA ARG A 275 -4.79 17.78 5.28
C ARG A 275 -5.28 16.39 4.90
N ASP A 276 -4.54 15.34 5.24
CA ASP A 276 -4.98 13.96 5.07
C ASP A 276 -6.05 13.60 6.12
N THR A 277 -7.24 14.18 5.97
CA THR A 277 -8.35 14.12 6.93
C THR A 277 -9.51 13.29 6.40
N ALA A 278 -10.33 12.74 7.30
CA ALA A 278 -11.48 11.89 6.96
C ALA A 278 -12.49 12.52 5.97
N SER A 279 -12.48 13.85 5.85
CA SER A 279 -13.33 14.61 4.94
C SER A 279 -12.96 14.51 3.46
N ILE A 280 -11.74 14.05 3.13
CA ILE A 280 -11.31 13.89 1.73
C ILE A 280 -11.68 12.52 1.16
N LEU A 281 -12.18 11.60 1.99
CA LEU A 281 -12.46 10.23 1.58
C LEU A 281 -13.81 10.08 0.89
N GLU A 282 -13.85 9.17 -0.08
CA GLU A 282 -14.99 8.83 -0.92
C GLU A 282 -15.57 7.48 -0.47
N TYR A 283 -16.36 7.50 0.61
CA TYR A 283 -16.81 6.26 1.28
C TYR A 283 -17.69 5.35 0.41
N ASP A 284 -18.41 5.89 -0.57
CA ASP A 284 -19.20 5.12 -1.53
C ASP A 284 -18.30 4.34 -2.51
N GLU A 285 -17.19 4.94 -2.95
CA GLU A 285 -16.19 4.22 -3.75
C GLU A 285 -15.41 3.21 -2.89
N MET A 286 -15.11 3.54 -1.62
CA MET A 286 -14.50 2.58 -0.68
C MET A 286 -15.36 1.31 -0.53
N GLU A 287 -16.69 1.43 -0.42
CA GLU A 287 -17.57 0.25 -0.35
C GLU A 287 -17.48 -0.61 -1.62
N ARG A 288 -17.43 0.01 -2.80
CA ARG A 288 -17.29 -0.74 -4.07
C ARG A 288 -15.95 -1.45 -4.17
N GLU A 289 -14.87 -0.78 -3.77
CA GLU A 289 -13.53 -1.36 -3.70
C GLU A 289 -13.50 -2.53 -2.71
N LEU A 290 -14.15 -2.38 -1.55
CA LEU A 290 -14.25 -3.42 -0.53
C LEU A 290 -14.97 -4.65 -1.06
N ASP A 291 -16.06 -4.46 -1.79
CA ASP A 291 -16.83 -5.55 -2.40
C ASP A 291 -16.00 -6.31 -3.45
N TYR A 292 -15.23 -5.60 -4.28
CA TYR A 292 -14.30 -6.24 -5.21
C TYR A 292 -13.23 -7.05 -4.44
N ILE A 293 -12.61 -6.46 -3.43
CA ILE A 293 -11.55 -7.10 -2.64
C ILE A 293 -12.09 -8.31 -1.88
N PHE A 294 -13.34 -8.25 -1.39
CA PHE A 294 -14.03 -9.39 -0.79
C PHE A 294 -14.18 -10.55 -1.78
N ASN A 295 -14.68 -10.29 -2.99
CA ASN A 295 -14.82 -11.32 -4.03
C ASN A 295 -13.44 -11.92 -4.40
N PHE A 296 -12.42 -11.07 -4.50
CA PHE A 296 -11.05 -11.49 -4.74
C PHE A 296 -10.51 -12.38 -3.63
N ALA A 297 -10.68 -11.98 -2.36
CA ALA A 297 -10.21 -12.74 -1.20
C ALA A 297 -10.89 -14.12 -1.12
N VAL A 298 -12.20 -14.19 -1.38
CA VAL A 298 -12.94 -15.45 -1.41
C VAL A 298 -12.45 -16.38 -2.52
N GLU A 299 -12.32 -15.87 -3.76
CA GLU A 299 -11.79 -16.67 -4.87
C GLU A 299 -10.36 -17.15 -4.62
N LEU A 300 -9.50 -16.29 -4.03
CA LEU A 300 -8.14 -16.67 -3.68
C LEU A 300 -8.11 -17.74 -2.59
N ALA A 301 -8.91 -17.58 -1.52
CA ALA A 301 -8.99 -18.52 -0.42
C ALA A 301 -9.56 -19.89 -0.85
N ALA A 302 -10.49 -19.91 -1.81
CA ALA A 302 -11.12 -21.14 -2.32
C ALA A 302 -10.39 -21.77 -3.53
N GLY A 303 -9.56 -20.99 -4.23
CA GLY A 303 -8.93 -21.34 -5.49
C GLY A 303 -7.60 -22.10 -5.38
N PRO A 304 -6.89 -22.32 -6.50
CA PRO A 304 -5.55 -22.90 -6.48
C PRO A 304 -4.54 -21.97 -5.77
N ARG A 305 -3.51 -22.56 -5.15
CA ARG A 305 -2.40 -21.79 -4.54
C ARG A 305 -1.65 -21.06 -5.67
N PRO A 306 -1.48 -19.72 -5.60
CA PRO A 306 -0.63 -19.02 -6.55
C PRO A 306 0.83 -19.42 -6.33
N GLU A 307 1.58 -19.61 -7.41
CA GLU A 307 3.00 -19.90 -7.32
C GLU A 307 3.81 -18.61 -7.25
N PHE A 308 4.75 -18.53 -6.32
CA PHE A 308 5.71 -17.44 -6.36
C PHE A 308 6.68 -17.66 -7.50
N ARG A 309 6.74 -16.67 -8.39
CA ARG A 309 7.68 -16.64 -9.48
C ARG A 309 8.40 -15.32 -9.39
N ARG A 310 9.68 -15.38 -9.02
CA ARG A 310 10.54 -14.21 -8.87
C ARG A 310 10.60 -13.39 -10.16
N SER A 311 10.24 -14.01 -11.28
CA SER A 311 10.08 -13.39 -12.59
C SER A 311 9.26 -14.30 -13.51
N ASP A 312 7.99 -13.96 -13.77
CA ASP A 312 7.26 -14.46 -14.94
C ASP A 312 6.89 -13.26 -15.81
N ALA A 313 7.85 -12.82 -16.62
CA ALA A 313 7.44 -12.36 -17.93
C ALA A 313 6.68 -13.54 -18.58
N PRO A 314 5.55 -13.32 -19.27
CA PRO A 314 5.02 -14.37 -20.13
C PRO A 314 6.16 -14.88 -21.00
N SER A 315 6.17 -16.17 -21.31
CA SER A 315 7.07 -16.75 -22.30
C SER A 315 6.80 -16.10 -23.67
N GLY A 316 7.21 -14.85 -23.84
CA GLY A 316 7.51 -14.22 -25.10
C GLY A 316 8.78 -14.89 -25.59
N LYS A 317 8.78 -15.32 -26.84
CA LYS A 317 9.95 -15.91 -27.48
C LYS A 317 11.18 -15.06 -27.19
N LEU A 318 12.20 -15.70 -26.65
CA LEU A 318 13.59 -15.26 -26.67
C LEU A 318 13.89 -14.70 -28.06
N SER A 319 14.20 -13.40 -28.12
CA SER A 319 14.90 -12.85 -29.27
C SER A 319 16.40 -13.01 -29.03
N ASP A 320 17.07 -13.54 -30.05
CA ASP A 320 18.37 -14.23 -30.03
C ASP A 320 19.60 -13.34 -29.75
N ASP A 321 19.46 -12.15 -29.13
CA ASP A 321 20.54 -11.16 -29.01
C ASP A 321 20.64 -10.53 -27.61
N GLY A 322 21.22 -11.25 -26.64
CA GLY A 322 21.91 -10.70 -25.46
C GLY A 322 21.14 -9.68 -24.59
N GLU A 323 20.03 -10.12 -23.98
CA GLU A 323 19.06 -9.30 -23.24
C GLU A 323 19.59 -8.59 -21.97
N ALA A 324 19.03 -7.41 -21.70
CA ALA A 324 19.24 -6.64 -20.48
C ALA A 324 18.26 -7.09 -19.38
N PHE A 325 18.73 -7.12 -18.13
CA PHE A 325 17.93 -7.49 -16.97
C PHE A 325 17.02 -6.34 -16.57
N ALA A 326 15.78 -6.63 -16.15
CA ALA A 326 14.95 -5.56 -15.59
C ALA A 326 15.60 -5.01 -14.31
N PHE A 327 15.41 -3.72 -14.05
CA PHE A 327 15.90 -3.07 -12.83
C PHE A 327 15.51 -3.84 -11.58
N GLY A 328 14.29 -4.38 -11.52
CA GLY A 328 13.78 -5.21 -10.41
C GLY A 328 14.55 -6.53 -10.19
N ASP A 329 15.18 -7.07 -11.22
CA ASP A 329 15.77 -8.42 -11.21
C ASP A 329 17.27 -8.42 -10.91
N CYS A 330 17.91 -7.24 -10.91
CA CYS A 330 19.33 -7.12 -10.61
C CYS A 330 19.62 -7.34 -9.11
N ASP A 331 20.53 -8.24 -8.75
CA ASP A 331 20.97 -8.45 -7.35
C ASP A 331 21.56 -7.17 -6.75
N VAL A 332 22.36 -6.45 -7.54
CA VAL A 332 22.83 -5.11 -7.22
C VAL A 332 22.30 -4.15 -8.28
N LYS A 333 21.44 -3.22 -7.87
CA LYS A 333 20.86 -2.20 -8.74
C LYS A 333 21.93 -1.28 -9.32
N PRO A 334 21.75 -0.78 -10.55
CA PRO A 334 22.62 0.26 -11.08
C PRO A 334 22.51 1.51 -10.19
N ARG A 335 23.61 2.26 -10.03
CA ARG A 335 23.63 3.44 -9.16
C ARG A 335 24.02 4.71 -9.88
N PHE A 336 23.15 5.70 -9.83
CA PHE A 336 23.43 7.06 -10.29
C PHE A 336 23.98 7.91 -9.14
N LEU A 337 25.19 8.45 -9.30
CA LEU A 337 25.85 9.28 -8.28
C LEU A 337 25.79 8.67 -6.86
N GLY A 338 25.99 7.35 -6.76
CA GLY A 338 25.98 6.61 -5.50
C GLY A 338 24.60 6.16 -4.99
N SER A 339 23.51 6.62 -5.59
CA SER A 339 22.14 6.22 -5.23
C SER A 339 21.63 5.09 -6.13
N SER A 340 21.03 4.05 -5.55
CA SER A 340 20.26 3.03 -6.29
C SER A 340 18.80 3.41 -6.49
N ASP A 341 18.29 4.43 -5.79
CA ASP A 341 16.95 4.94 -6.00
C ASP A 341 16.90 5.76 -7.30
N PRO A 342 16.06 5.39 -8.29
CA PRO A 342 15.90 6.14 -9.53
C PRO A 342 15.42 7.60 -9.34
N SER A 343 14.77 7.92 -8.21
CA SER A 343 14.37 9.29 -7.87
C SER A 343 15.57 10.25 -7.81
N ALA A 344 16.76 9.74 -7.45
CA ALA A 344 17.98 10.52 -7.41
C ALA A 344 18.45 10.94 -8.81
N PHE A 345 18.25 10.08 -9.83
CA PHE A 345 18.53 10.43 -11.22
C PHE A 345 17.56 11.49 -11.73
N LEU A 346 16.26 11.34 -11.42
CA LEU A 346 15.25 12.32 -11.79
C LEU A 346 15.55 13.70 -11.19
N SER A 347 15.76 13.77 -9.88
CA SER A 347 15.94 15.03 -9.15
C SER A 347 17.30 15.71 -9.39
N ARG A 348 18.39 14.94 -9.47
CA ARG A 348 19.76 15.50 -9.53
C ARG A 348 20.29 15.68 -10.95
N TRP A 349 19.63 15.06 -11.94
CA TRP A 349 20.02 15.18 -13.34
C TRP A 349 18.86 15.64 -14.20
N VAL A 350 17.82 14.83 -14.34
CA VAL A 350 16.75 15.08 -15.32
C VAL A 350 16.15 16.45 -15.12
N TYR A 351 15.63 16.78 -13.94
CA TYR A 351 14.98 18.08 -13.70
C TYR A 351 15.97 19.27 -13.63
N VAL A 352 17.26 19.02 -13.38
CA VAL A 352 18.29 20.07 -13.41
C VAL A 352 18.62 20.50 -14.84
N TYR A 353 18.63 19.55 -15.78
CA TYR A 353 19.03 19.77 -17.17
C TYR A 353 17.87 19.73 -18.17
N LEU A 354 16.64 19.53 -17.69
CA LEU A 354 15.41 19.58 -18.48
C LEU A 354 15.15 20.99 -18.97
N ARG A 355 14.84 21.10 -20.26
CA ARG A 355 14.52 22.34 -20.95
C ARG A 355 13.11 22.24 -21.50
N TYR A 356 12.18 22.91 -20.84
CA TYR A 356 10.80 22.94 -21.31
C TYR A 356 10.73 23.57 -22.72
N PRO A 357 10.24 22.87 -23.75
CA PRO A 357 10.16 23.44 -25.10
C PRO A 357 9.26 24.67 -25.13
N GLU A 358 9.73 25.79 -25.66
CA GLU A 358 8.97 27.06 -25.66
C GLU A 358 7.59 26.92 -26.33
N GLN A 359 7.50 26.11 -27.38
CA GLN A 359 6.25 25.87 -28.07
C GLN A 359 5.26 25.06 -27.20
N ALA A 360 5.75 24.12 -26.40
CA ALA A 360 4.94 23.41 -25.41
C ALA A 360 4.46 24.34 -24.29
N VAL A 361 5.31 25.29 -23.86
CA VAL A 361 4.91 26.34 -22.91
C VAL A 361 3.81 27.23 -23.49
N ARG A 362 3.98 27.74 -24.72
CA ARG A 362 2.98 28.59 -25.39
C ARG A 362 1.63 27.89 -25.57
N ASN A 363 1.66 26.58 -25.82
CA ASN A 363 0.48 25.76 -26.03
C ASN A 363 -0.10 25.17 -24.73
N GLY A 364 0.51 25.42 -23.57
CA GLY A 364 0.06 24.90 -22.28
C GLY A 364 0.16 23.37 -22.14
N ILE A 365 1.02 22.72 -22.92
CA ILE A 365 1.15 21.25 -22.96
C ILE A 365 1.94 20.80 -21.73
N GLN A 366 1.36 19.89 -20.93
CA GLN A 366 1.91 19.32 -19.70
C GLN A 366 1.58 17.83 -19.63
N GLY A 367 2.32 17.06 -18.83
CA GLY A 367 2.03 15.64 -18.62
C GLY A 367 3.25 14.82 -18.18
N ARG A 368 3.11 13.50 -18.19
CA ARG A 368 4.16 12.55 -17.80
C ARG A 368 4.57 11.69 -18.99
N VAL A 369 5.83 11.78 -19.40
CA VAL A 369 6.39 10.94 -20.47
C VAL A 369 7.07 9.74 -19.84
N LEU A 370 6.66 8.53 -20.22
CA LEU A 370 7.33 7.29 -19.82
C LEU A 370 8.48 7.01 -20.78
N VAL A 371 9.70 7.04 -20.26
CA VAL A 371 10.93 6.76 -20.99
C VAL A 371 11.52 5.45 -20.47
N ASN A 372 11.88 4.57 -21.39
CA ASN A 372 12.68 3.38 -21.13
C ASN A 372 14.12 3.64 -21.55
N MET A 373 15.08 3.10 -20.80
CA MET A 373 16.49 3.16 -21.11
C MET A 373 17.21 1.90 -20.66
N VAL A 374 18.33 1.60 -21.31
CA VAL A 374 19.24 0.51 -20.92
C VAL A 374 20.52 1.11 -20.34
N ILE A 375 20.99 0.56 -19.23
CA ILE A 375 22.30 0.87 -18.64
C ILE A 375 23.20 -0.32 -18.95
N ASP A 376 24.25 -0.12 -19.73
CA ASP A 376 25.14 -1.22 -20.13
C ASP A 376 26.06 -1.72 -18.99
N GLU A 377 26.87 -2.75 -19.26
CA GLU A 377 27.79 -3.35 -18.28
C GLU A 377 28.90 -2.39 -17.83
N ARG A 378 29.08 -1.26 -18.53
CA ARG A 378 30.01 -0.18 -18.17
C ARG A 378 29.32 0.93 -17.39
N GLY A 379 27.99 0.89 -17.31
CA GLY A 379 27.17 1.91 -16.66
C GLY A 379 26.71 3.02 -17.59
N LYS A 380 26.88 2.88 -18.91
CA LYS A 380 26.47 3.90 -19.87
C LYS A 380 25.00 3.75 -20.23
N VAL A 381 24.28 4.86 -20.29
CA VAL A 381 22.90 4.87 -20.77
C VAL A 381 22.87 4.72 -22.30
N THR A 382 22.14 3.74 -22.78
CA THR A 382 21.88 3.40 -24.19
C THR A 382 20.39 3.14 -24.42
N ASP A 383 19.99 3.04 -25.69
CA ASP A 383 18.64 2.61 -26.10
C ASP A 383 17.48 3.35 -25.44
N VAL A 384 17.61 4.68 -25.29
CA VAL A 384 16.56 5.51 -24.72
C VAL A 384 15.37 5.63 -25.68
N LYS A 385 14.19 5.19 -25.23
CA LYS A 385 12.96 5.15 -26.04
C LYS A 385 11.77 5.67 -25.24
N VAL A 386 10.85 6.35 -25.91
CA VAL A 386 9.55 6.71 -25.31
C VAL A 386 8.62 5.51 -25.41
N VAL A 387 8.13 5.05 -24.26
CA VAL A 387 7.14 3.96 -24.16
C VAL A 387 5.72 4.53 -24.19
N LYS A 388 5.50 5.62 -23.46
CA LYS A 388 4.22 6.34 -23.43
C LYS A 388 4.49 7.83 -23.48
N GLY A 389 4.17 8.43 -24.63
CA GLY A 389 4.33 9.85 -24.88
C GLY A 389 3.15 10.69 -24.41
N VAL A 390 3.35 12.00 -24.40
CA VAL A 390 2.29 12.99 -24.19
C VAL A 390 2.14 13.87 -25.42
N ASP A 391 3.25 14.44 -25.87
CA ASP A 391 3.35 15.28 -27.05
C ASP A 391 4.77 15.17 -27.61
N PRO A 392 4.96 15.14 -28.95
CA PRO A 392 6.28 14.99 -29.56
C PRO A 392 7.34 15.97 -29.05
N LEU A 393 6.95 17.18 -28.62
CA LEU A 393 7.87 18.16 -28.06
C LEU A 393 8.41 17.73 -26.69
N LEU A 394 7.54 17.20 -25.82
CA LEU A 394 7.93 16.73 -24.48
C LEU A 394 8.69 15.41 -24.59
N ASP A 395 8.25 14.52 -25.47
CA ASP A 395 8.85 13.23 -25.76
C ASP A 395 10.31 13.39 -26.22
N ALA A 396 10.56 14.30 -27.18
CA ALA A 396 11.90 14.59 -27.68
C ALA A 396 12.82 15.14 -26.59
N GLU A 397 12.30 16.02 -25.71
CA GLU A 397 13.07 16.58 -24.62
C GLU A 397 13.40 15.52 -23.55
N ALA A 398 12.45 14.65 -23.22
CA ALA A 398 12.64 13.55 -22.28
C ALA A 398 13.74 12.59 -22.78
N VAL A 399 13.71 12.21 -24.05
CA VAL A 399 14.77 11.39 -24.67
C VAL A 399 16.11 12.11 -24.63
N ARG A 400 16.16 13.41 -24.98
CA ARG A 400 17.41 14.18 -25.00
C ARG A 400 18.09 14.22 -23.64
N VAL A 401 17.35 14.56 -22.58
CA VAL A 401 17.92 14.72 -21.23
C VAL A 401 18.34 13.38 -20.61
N VAL A 402 17.56 12.32 -20.85
CA VAL A 402 17.89 10.96 -20.39
C VAL A 402 19.08 10.39 -21.15
N SER A 403 19.15 10.60 -22.48
CA SER A 403 20.29 10.15 -23.29
C SER A 403 21.60 10.86 -22.95
N ALA A 404 21.52 12.07 -22.39
CA ALA A 404 22.69 12.84 -21.96
C ALA A 404 23.22 12.43 -20.58
N SER A 405 22.66 11.39 -19.96
CA SER A 405 23.02 10.92 -18.62
C SER A 405 24.53 10.65 -18.46
N PRO A 406 25.16 11.08 -17.34
CA PRO A 406 26.47 10.62 -16.93
C PRO A 406 26.50 9.11 -16.69
N ASP A 407 27.71 8.54 -16.67
CA ASP A 407 27.89 7.12 -16.39
C ASP A 407 27.41 6.74 -14.97
N TRP A 408 26.72 5.61 -14.91
CA TRP A 408 26.23 4.96 -13.70
C TRP A 408 27.26 3.96 -13.19
N LYS A 409 27.09 3.50 -11.95
CA LYS A 409 27.66 2.19 -11.58
C LYS A 409 26.75 1.11 -12.17
N PRO A 410 27.30 0.13 -12.89
CA PRO A 410 26.52 -0.90 -13.57
C PRO A 410 25.80 -1.81 -12.57
N ALA A 411 24.74 -2.46 -13.05
CA ALA A 411 24.04 -3.48 -12.31
C ALA A 411 24.87 -4.77 -12.22
N MET A 412 24.58 -5.61 -11.22
CA MET A 412 25.16 -6.94 -11.13
C MET A 412 24.12 -8.01 -10.86
N VAL A 413 24.31 -9.17 -11.48
CA VAL A 413 23.54 -10.40 -11.26
C VAL A 413 24.54 -11.54 -11.10
N ARG A 414 24.41 -12.34 -10.04
CA ARG A 414 25.29 -13.46 -9.68
C ARG A 414 26.78 -13.07 -9.65
N GLY A 415 27.06 -11.82 -9.27
CA GLY A 415 28.43 -11.27 -9.21
C GLY A 415 29.01 -10.77 -10.54
N GLU A 416 28.28 -10.91 -11.65
CA GLU A 416 28.69 -10.42 -12.96
C GLU A 416 27.99 -9.11 -13.31
N LYS A 417 28.68 -8.22 -14.05
CA LYS A 417 28.08 -6.98 -14.53
C LYS A 417 27.17 -7.28 -15.71
N VAL A 418 25.97 -6.74 -15.67
CA VAL A 418 24.94 -7.00 -16.69
C VAL A 418 24.32 -5.70 -17.19
N LYS A 419 23.74 -5.75 -18.39
CA LYS A 419 22.88 -4.67 -18.87
C LYS A 419 21.61 -4.62 -18.02
N CYS A 420 21.13 -3.43 -17.72
CA CYS A 420 19.94 -3.22 -16.90
C CYS A 420 18.96 -2.30 -17.62
N GLU A 421 17.72 -2.75 -17.80
CA GLU A 421 16.62 -1.97 -18.34
C GLU A 421 15.89 -1.23 -17.20
N LEU A 422 15.64 0.07 -17.39
CA LEU A 422 14.99 0.94 -16.41
C LEU A 422 13.98 1.87 -17.11
N SER A 423 12.75 1.89 -16.60
CA SER A 423 11.68 2.77 -17.07
C SER A 423 11.38 3.86 -16.04
N LEU A 424 11.25 5.10 -16.49
CA LEU A 424 11.07 6.30 -15.66
C LEU A 424 10.01 7.22 -16.23
N TYR A 425 9.22 7.84 -15.36
CA TYR A 425 8.34 8.95 -15.74
C TYR A 425 9.08 10.28 -15.58
N VAL A 426 9.09 11.07 -16.65
CA VAL A 426 9.58 12.45 -16.67
C VAL A 426 8.37 13.38 -16.62
N ASP A 427 8.24 14.13 -15.52
CA ASP A 427 7.12 15.06 -15.31
C ASP A 427 7.42 16.41 -15.95
N PHE A 428 6.51 16.88 -16.81
CA PHE A 428 6.49 18.23 -17.36
C PHE A 428 5.33 19.02 -16.77
N LYS A 429 5.64 19.95 -15.87
CA LYS A 429 4.67 20.83 -15.21
C LYS A 429 5.06 22.29 -15.44
N LEU A 430 4.12 23.13 -15.87
CA LEU A 430 4.34 24.58 -15.91
C LEU A 430 3.95 25.15 -14.55
N GLU A 431 4.88 25.82 -13.90
CA GLU A 431 4.57 26.58 -12.69
C GLU A 431 3.87 27.90 -13.08
N ARG A 432 2.76 28.21 -12.38
CA ARG A 432 2.23 29.58 -12.41
C ARG A 432 3.21 30.47 -11.68
N ARG A 433 3.83 31.41 -12.40
CA ARG A 433 4.51 32.54 -11.77
C ARG A 433 3.49 33.26 -10.87
N LYS A 434 3.76 33.30 -9.57
CA LYS A 434 3.04 34.18 -8.63
C LYS A 434 3.34 35.63 -8.91
#